data_AF-A0A7C6S727-F1
#
_entry.id   AF-A0A7C6S727-F1
#
_cell.length_a   1.000
_cell.length_b   1.000
_cell.length_c   1.000
_cell.angle_alpha   90.00
_cell.angle_beta   90.00
_cell.angle_gamma   90.00
#
_symmetry.space_group_name_H-M   'P 1'
#
loop_
_entity.id
_entity.type
_entity.pdbx_description
1 polymer ?
#
loop_
_entity_poly.entity_id
_entity_poly.type
_entity_poly.pdbx_seq_one_letter_code
_entity_poly.pdbx_strand_id
1 'polypeptide(L)'
;FAYSEIDGNIDTIKSFIKALNEGDAQGAMDLLAEDVVHVDNYLDGYFELYDSEEVAEEIDYMVEAKYEMVDYENTFKALGENVWVVEGKANDYFTGLTAALYPGAGFAGMGYTAKYFVTDNKICYMEFLWNRDDEDLYYKLTGGFIGAFFLAGEGEDGEIVIEACVPGLPGDKAGLKPGDIIVAVDGIRVEEMEDYRASEVYFRLLGPVGTKVKLTINRNGEVFDVEIVRAAR
;
A
#
# COMPACT_ATOMS: atom_id res chain seq x y z
N PHE A 1 -3.22 1.30 42.17
CA PHE A 1 -3.51 2.14 41.00
C PHE A 1 -2.36 2.04 39.99
N ALA A 2 -1.89 0.84 39.60
CA ALA A 2 -0.68 0.77 38.75
C ALA A 2 -0.52 -0.50 37.89
N TYR A 3 -1.37 -1.52 38.04
CA TYR A 3 -1.31 -2.73 37.19
C TYR A 3 -2.51 -2.80 36.23
N SER A 4 -3.71 -2.48 36.69
CA SER A 4 -4.94 -2.48 35.87
C SER A 4 -4.95 -1.43 34.75
N GLU A 5 -4.25 -0.30 34.91
CA GLU A 5 -4.13 0.74 33.87
C GLU A 5 -3.08 0.37 32.82
N ILE A 6 -2.01 -0.35 33.21
CA ILE A 6 -0.99 -0.86 32.28
C ILE A 6 -1.60 -1.92 31.37
N ASP A 7 -2.37 -2.86 31.93
CA ASP A 7 -3.07 -3.88 31.15
C ASP A 7 -4.17 -3.28 30.25
N GLY A 8 -4.86 -2.21 30.69
CA GLY A 8 -5.85 -1.50 29.87
C GLY A 8 -5.25 -0.78 28.66
N ASN A 9 -4.09 -0.14 28.83
CA ASN A 9 -3.45 0.63 27.76
C ASN A 9 -2.94 -0.25 26.60
N ILE A 10 -2.39 -1.44 26.90
CA ILE A 10 -1.99 -2.38 25.84
C ILE A 10 -3.21 -2.95 25.11
N ASP A 11 -4.32 -3.17 25.83
CA ASP A 11 -5.56 -3.66 25.23
C ASP A 11 -6.19 -2.62 24.28
N THR A 12 -6.05 -1.31 24.57
CA THR A 12 -6.42 -0.24 23.64
C THR A 12 -5.65 -0.37 22.32
N ILE A 13 -4.31 -0.51 22.36
CA ILE A 13 -3.48 -0.62 21.15
C ILE A 13 -3.88 -1.86 20.35
N LYS A 14 -4.00 -3.01 21.01
CA LYS A 14 -4.43 -4.26 20.35
C LYS A 14 -5.80 -4.15 19.73
N SER A 15 -6.74 -3.47 20.40
CA SER A 15 -8.09 -3.27 19.90
C SER A 15 -8.09 -2.34 18.68
N PHE A 16 -7.23 -1.32 18.67
CA PHE A 16 -7.08 -0.39 17.55
C PHE A 16 -6.58 -1.13 16.30
N ILE A 17 -5.51 -1.91 16.46
CA ILE A 17 -4.92 -2.69 15.36
C ILE A 17 -5.91 -3.74 14.86
N LYS A 18 -6.63 -4.40 15.77
CA LYS A 18 -7.69 -5.34 15.42
C LYS A 18 -8.81 -4.65 14.62
N ALA A 19 -9.26 -3.47 15.05
CA ALA A 19 -10.32 -2.73 14.36
C ALA A 19 -9.91 -2.38 12.93
N LEU A 20 -8.68 -1.91 12.72
CA LEU A 20 -8.13 -1.66 11.37
C LEU A 20 -8.15 -2.93 10.51
N ASN A 21 -7.64 -4.05 11.03
CA ASN A 21 -7.60 -5.33 10.30
C ASN A 21 -9.00 -5.91 10.01
N GLU A 22 -9.99 -5.60 10.84
CA GLU A 22 -11.40 -6.01 10.63
C GLU A 22 -12.17 -5.04 9.73
N GLY A 23 -11.55 -3.95 9.28
CA GLY A 23 -12.19 -2.91 8.47
C GLY A 23 -13.17 -2.04 9.26
N ASP A 24 -13.00 -1.94 10.57
CA ASP A 24 -13.84 -1.15 11.48
C ASP A 24 -13.21 0.22 11.75
N ALA A 25 -13.33 1.13 10.79
CA ALA A 25 -12.79 2.49 10.88
C ALA A 25 -13.32 3.23 12.11
N GLN A 26 -14.63 3.17 12.37
CA GLN A 26 -15.23 3.83 13.53
C GLN A 26 -14.74 3.23 14.84
N GLY A 27 -14.63 1.90 14.93
CA GLY A 27 -14.06 1.24 16.12
C GLY A 27 -12.61 1.61 16.38
N ALA A 28 -11.81 1.82 15.32
CA ALA A 28 -10.44 2.34 15.44
C ALA A 28 -10.44 3.79 15.94
N MET A 29 -11.26 4.68 15.35
CA MET A 29 -11.40 6.09 15.75
C MET A 29 -11.90 6.23 17.20
N ASP A 30 -12.80 5.36 17.64
CA ASP A 30 -13.33 5.33 19.01
C ASP A 30 -12.26 5.02 20.07
N LEU A 31 -11.07 4.58 19.68
CA LEU A 31 -9.92 4.32 20.57
C LEU A 31 -8.91 5.47 20.59
N LEU A 32 -9.13 6.52 19.78
CA LEU A 32 -8.27 7.69 19.73
C LEU A 32 -8.76 8.83 20.63
N ALA A 33 -7.83 9.66 21.09
CA ALA A 33 -8.15 10.94 21.72
C ALA A 33 -8.61 11.96 20.68
N GLU A 34 -9.40 12.97 21.08
CA GLU A 34 -9.89 14.02 20.17
C GLU A 34 -8.74 14.84 19.55
N ASP A 35 -7.62 14.96 20.25
CA ASP A 35 -6.41 15.69 19.86
C ASP A 35 -5.24 14.75 19.53
N VAL A 36 -5.54 13.53 19.06
CA VAL A 36 -4.53 12.56 18.62
C VAL A 36 -3.61 13.16 17.57
N VAL A 37 -2.33 12.80 17.64
CA VAL A 37 -1.32 13.13 16.64
C VAL A 37 -0.71 11.83 16.10
N HIS A 38 -0.62 11.70 14.79
CA HIS A 38 0.09 10.62 14.11
C HIS A 38 1.33 11.18 13.40
N VAL A 39 2.39 10.38 13.36
CA VAL A 39 3.64 10.71 12.68
C VAL A 39 4.12 9.50 11.90
N ASP A 40 4.32 9.69 10.59
CA ASP A 40 5.03 8.74 9.75
C ASP A 40 6.47 9.16 9.55
N ASN A 41 7.40 8.26 9.88
CA ASN A 41 8.83 8.50 9.86
C ASN A 41 9.54 7.46 8.99
N TYR A 42 9.98 7.89 7.81
CA TYR A 42 10.64 7.05 6.81
C TYR A 42 12.15 6.89 7.04
N LEU A 43 12.68 7.40 8.16
CA LEU A 43 14.11 7.30 8.53
C LEU A 43 15.10 7.84 7.46
N ASP A 44 14.63 8.74 6.62
CA ASP A 44 15.39 9.42 5.57
C ASP A 44 15.61 10.92 5.84
N GLY A 45 15.08 11.40 6.98
CA GLY A 45 15.10 12.81 7.38
C GLY A 45 13.80 13.55 7.10
N TYR A 46 12.81 12.90 6.48
CA TYR A 46 11.45 13.37 6.33
C TYR A 46 10.51 12.64 7.30
N PHE A 47 9.52 13.39 7.78
CA PHE A 47 8.39 12.82 8.49
C PHE A 47 7.13 13.57 8.07
N GLU A 48 6.02 12.85 8.03
CA GLU A 48 4.69 13.41 7.87
C GLU A 48 4.03 13.48 9.25
N LEU A 49 3.33 14.57 9.52
CA LEU A 49 2.64 14.79 10.78
C LEU A 49 1.20 15.07 10.44
N TYR A 50 0.31 14.32 11.08
CA TYR A 50 -1.13 14.38 10.85
C TYR A 50 -1.79 14.86 12.13
N ASP A 51 -2.64 15.89 12.00
CA ASP A 51 -3.56 16.28 13.06
C ASP A 51 -4.77 15.33 13.12
N SER A 52 -5.69 15.56 14.06
CA SER A 52 -6.79 14.62 14.31
C SER A 52 -7.81 14.53 13.17
N GLU A 53 -7.95 15.57 12.32
CA GLU A 53 -8.78 15.49 11.12
C GLU A 53 -8.09 14.61 10.07
N GLU A 54 -6.80 14.85 9.84
CA GLU A 54 -5.99 14.08 8.88
C GLU A 54 -5.84 12.60 9.31
N VAL A 55 -5.75 12.32 10.62
CA VAL A 55 -5.73 10.94 11.14
C VAL A 55 -7.03 10.20 10.84
N ALA A 56 -8.17 10.87 10.88
CA ALA A 56 -9.44 10.23 10.56
C ALA A 56 -9.50 9.84 9.07
N GLU A 57 -9.05 10.74 8.18
CA GLU A 57 -8.94 10.46 6.74
C GLU A 57 -7.98 9.29 6.46
N GLU A 58 -6.85 9.23 7.18
CA GLU A 58 -5.89 8.13 7.03
C GLU A 58 -6.48 6.78 7.48
N ILE A 59 -7.23 6.73 8.58
CA ILE A 59 -7.89 5.49 9.03
C ILE A 59 -8.93 5.00 8.02
N ASP A 60 -9.74 5.91 7.48
CA ASP A 60 -10.70 5.57 6.44
C ASP A 60 -9.97 5.01 5.20
N TYR A 61 -8.89 5.66 4.77
CA TYR A 61 -8.05 5.18 3.68
C TYR A 61 -7.46 3.79 3.96
N MET A 62 -6.87 3.57 5.14
CA MET A 62 -6.28 2.29 5.53
C MET A 62 -7.31 1.15 5.45
N VAL A 63 -8.53 1.39 5.94
CA VAL A 63 -9.63 0.42 5.87
C VAL A 63 -10.07 0.17 4.42
N GLU A 64 -10.23 1.22 3.62
CA GLU A 64 -10.59 1.09 2.19
C GLU A 64 -9.51 0.37 1.37
N ALA A 65 -8.24 0.59 1.68
CA ALA A 65 -7.08 -0.08 1.08
C ALA A 65 -6.84 -1.50 1.64
N LYS A 66 -7.69 -1.95 2.58
CA LYS A 66 -7.61 -3.26 3.25
C LYS A 66 -6.24 -3.48 3.90
N TYR A 67 -5.76 -2.48 4.63
CA TYR A 67 -4.54 -2.60 5.40
C TYR A 67 -4.62 -3.78 6.37
N GLU A 68 -3.55 -4.56 6.40
CA GLU A 68 -3.28 -5.62 7.35
C GLU A 68 -2.02 -5.26 8.12
N MET A 69 -2.19 -5.00 9.41
CA MET A 69 -1.10 -4.82 10.35
C MET A 69 -0.92 -6.09 11.18
N VAL A 70 0.22 -6.74 11.00
CA VAL A 70 0.62 -7.93 11.74
C VAL A 70 1.66 -7.53 12.78
N ASP A 71 1.21 -7.41 14.02
CA ASP A 71 2.13 -7.30 15.15
C ASP A 71 2.75 -8.65 15.49
N TYR A 72 4.02 -8.63 15.87
CA TYR A 72 4.63 -9.81 16.46
C TYR A 72 4.22 -9.89 17.94
N GLU A 73 3.49 -10.95 18.34
CA GLU A 73 2.91 -11.10 19.69
C GLU A 73 3.86 -10.81 20.88
N ASN A 74 5.18 -10.88 20.66
CA ASN A 74 6.21 -10.66 21.69
C ASN A 74 6.92 -9.29 21.61
N THR A 75 6.43 -8.32 20.83
CA THR A 75 7.13 -7.03 20.63
C THR A 75 6.53 -5.87 21.43
N PHE A 76 5.36 -6.02 22.04
CA PHE A 76 4.78 -5.03 22.94
C PHE A 76 5.69 -4.80 24.17
N LYS A 77 6.32 -3.64 24.22
CA LYS A 77 7.25 -3.24 25.29
C LYS A 77 6.87 -1.89 25.84
N ALA A 78 6.68 -1.80 27.16
CA ALA A 78 6.55 -0.51 27.83
C ALA A 78 7.93 0.18 27.89
N LEU A 79 8.01 1.43 27.42
CA LEU A 79 9.22 2.27 27.55
C LEU A 79 9.17 3.19 28.77
N GLY A 80 7.97 3.46 29.27
CA GLY A 80 7.71 4.32 30.41
C GLY A 80 6.25 4.26 30.78
N GLU A 81 5.84 5.13 31.71
CA GLU A 81 4.43 5.33 32.01
C GLU A 81 3.70 5.77 30.72
N ASN A 82 2.65 5.04 30.34
CA ASN A 82 1.79 5.31 29.19
C ASN A 82 2.46 5.23 27.80
N VAL A 83 3.76 4.89 27.71
CA VAL A 83 4.50 4.80 26.45
C VAL A 83 4.77 3.35 26.08
N TRP A 84 4.37 2.96 24.88
CA TRP A 84 4.52 1.61 24.34
C TRP A 84 5.26 1.62 23.02
N VAL A 85 6.04 0.56 22.78
CA VAL A 85 6.60 0.23 21.47
C VAL A 85 6.03 -1.11 21.02
N VAL A 86 5.70 -1.18 19.73
CA VAL A 86 5.27 -2.39 19.03
C VAL A 86 6.08 -2.50 17.75
N GLU A 87 6.52 -3.70 17.40
CA GLU A 87 7.18 -3.98 16.13
C GLU A 87 6.32 -4.98 15.35
N GLY A 88 6.16 -4.72 14.06
CA GLY A 88 5.30 -5.52 13.19
C GLY A 88 5.61 -5.34 11.72
N LYS A 89 4.70 -5.82 10.87
CA LYS A 89 4.66 -5.58 9.43
C LYS A 89 3.29 -5.09 9.02
N ALA A 90 3.25 -4.08 8.17
CA ALA A 90 2.03 -3.62 7.51
C ALA A 90 2.04 -4.08 6.05
N ASN A 91 0.87 -4.46 5.57
CA ASN A 91 0.61 -4.65 4.15
C ASN A 91 -0.68 -3.95 3.77
N ASP A 92 -0.70 -3.35 2.60
CA ASP A 92 -1.94 -3.08 1.90
C ASP A 92 -2.11 -4.09 0.76
N TYR A 93 -3.19 -3.93 0.00
CA TYR A 93 -3.42 -4.73 -1.19
C TYR A 93 -2.22 -4.75 -2.16
N PHE A 94 -1.53 -3.61 -2.35
CA PHE A 94 -0.48 -3.43 -3.36
C PHE A 94 0.90 -3.94 -2.92
N THR A 95 1.25 -3.82 -1.64
CA THR A 95 2.44 -4.45 -1.08
C THR A 95 2.26 -5.97 -1.07
N GLY A 96 1.06 -6.46 -0.74
CA GLY A 96 0.69 -7.87 -0.85
C GLY A 96 0.80 -8.40 -2.29
N LEU A 97 0.27 -7.66 -3.26
CA LEU A 97 0.42 -7.96 -4.69
C LEU A 97 1.90 -7.99 -5.09
N THR A 98 2.70 -7.02 -4.64
CA THR A 98 4.13 -6.96 -4.94
C THR A 98 4.87 -8.18 -4.38
N ALA A 99 4.57 -8.59 -3.15
CA ALA A 99 5.14 -9.81 -2.57
C ALA A 99 4.75 -11.07 -3.37
N ALA A 100 3.49 -11.15 -3.82
CA ALA A 100 2.99 -12.27 -4.63
C ALA A 100 3.62 -12.32 -6.04
N LEU A 101 3.91 -11.16 -6.64
CA LEU A 101 4.59 -11.06 -7.94
C LEU A 101 6.06 -11.46 -7.85
N TYR A 102 6.70 -11.24 -6.69
CA TYR A 102 8.14 -11.46 -6.49
C TYR A 102 8.45 -12.34 -5.26
N PRO A 103 7.94 -13.59 -5.20
CA PRO A 103 8.02 -14.43 -3.99
C PRO A 103 9.46 -14.82 -3.60
N GLY A 104 10.41 -14.74 -4.54
CA GLY A 104 11.83 -14.98 -4.29
C GLY A 104 12.64 -13.75 -3.89
N ALA A 105 12.03 -12.56 -3.85
CA ALA A 105 12.74 -11.32 -3.56
C ALA A 105 12.95 -11.07 -2.05
N GLY A 106 12.26 -11.83 -1.18
CA GLY A 106 12.32 -11.66 0.26
C GLY A 106 11.45 -10.53 0.81
N PHE A 107 10.66 -9.85 -0.03
CA PHE A 107 9.69 -8.84 0.40
C PHE A 107 8.40 -9.52 0.89
N ALA A 108 7.93 -9.10 2.07
CA ALA A 108 6.73 -9.65 2.72
C ALA A 108 5.88 -8.57 3.40
N GLY A 109 6.01 -7.32 2.96
CA GLY A 109 5.40 -6.14 3.58
C GLY A 109 6.39 -5.25 4.30
N MET A 110 5.91 -4.07 4.65
CA MET A 110 6.70 -3.00 5.27
C MET A 110 6.83 -3.25 6.76
N GLY A 111 8.04 -3.56 7.23
CA GLY A 111 8.32 -3.57 8.66
C GLY A 111 8.11 -2.20 9.29
N TYR A 112 7.59 -2.15 10.51
CA TYR A 112 7.50 -0.91 11.28
C TYR A 112 7.93 -1.12 12.73
N THR A 113 8.37 -0.03 13.36
CA THR A 113 8.38 0.14 14.81
C THR A 113 7.43 1.27 15.16
N ALA A 114 6.32 0.95 15.81
CA ALA A 114 5.32 1.92 16.22
C ALA A 114 5.53 2.31 17.69
N LYS A 115 5.48 3.60 18.00
CA LYS A 115 5.40 4.13 19.36
C LYS A 115 4.00 4.66 19.62
N TYR A 116 3.45 4.32 20.77
CA TYR A 116 2.14 4.80 21.22
C TYR A 116 2.27 5.51 22.55
N PHE A 117 1.56 6.63 22.70
CA PHE A 117 1.25 7.19 24.02
C PHE A 117 -0.24 7.00 24.29
N VAL A 118 -0.57 6.35 25.40
CA VAL A 118 -1.93 5.95 25.74
C VAL A 118 -2.30 6.41 27.15
N THR A 119 -3.36 7.21 27.27
CA THR A 119 -3.90 7.67 28.56
C THR A 119 -5.40 7.54 28.56
N ASP A 120 -5.99 7.21 29.72
CA ASP A 120 -7.44 7.05 29.85
C ASP A 120 -8.04 6.06 28.83
N ASN A 121 -7.28 5.01 28.48
CA ASN A 121 -7.58 4.02 27.44
C ASN A 121 -7.79 4.62 26.03
N LYS A 122 -7.22 5.80 25.77
CA LYS A 122 -7.20 6.45 24.46
C LYS A 122 -5.77 6.61 23.95
N ILE A 123 -5.57 6.36 22.66
CA ILE A 123 -4.31 6.66 21.99
C ILE A 123 -4.27 8.15 21.69
N CYS A 124 -3.30 8.86 22.26
CA CYS A 124 -3.13 10.30 22.05
C CYS A 124 -1.96 10.61 21.10
N TYR A 125 -1.06 9.66 20.89
CA TYR A 125 0.05 9.81 19.97
C TYR A 125 0.44 8.46 19.36
N MET A 126 0.74 8.48 18.06
CA MET A 126 1.26 7.36 17.30
C MET A 126 2.46 7.84 16.46
N GLU A 127 3.55 7.08 16.45
CA GLU A 127 4.68 7.31 15.55
C GLU A 127 5.05 5.98 14.89
N PHE A 128 5.00 5.90 13.56
CA PHE A 128 5.44 4.75 12.80
C PHE A 128 6.83 5.03 12.21
N LEU A 129 7.81 4.22 12.63
CA LEU A 129 9.14 4.22 12.05
C LEU A 129 9.21 3.07 11.05
N TRP A 130 9.19 3.40 9.75
CA TRP A 130 9.19 2.41 8.68
C TRP A 130 10.57 1.80 8.47
N ASN A 131 10.61 0.50 8.16
CA ASN A 131 11.84 -0.22 7.91
C ASN A 131 12.40 0.17 6.53
N ARG A 132 13.53 0.86 6.55
CA ARG A 132 14.20 1.35 5.36
C ARG A 132 14.62 0.26 4.36
N ASP A 133 15.04 -0.92 4.84
CA ASP A 133 15.45 -2.00 3.93
C ASP A 133 14.25 -2.59 3.17
N ASP A 134 13.10 -2.73 3.84
CA ASP A 134 11.84 -3.15 3.22
C ASP A 134 11.34 -2.10 2.21
N GLU A 135 11.44 -0.82 2.54
CA GLU A 135 11.09 0.31 1.67
C GLU A 135 12.00 0.37 0.41
N ASP A 136 13.32 0.32 0.59
CA ASP A 136 14.29 0.27 -0.50
C ASP A 136 14.04 -0.94 -1.42
N LEU A 137 13.70 -2.09 -0.83
CA LEU A 137 13.35 -3.29 -1.58
C LEU A 137 12.04 -3.10 -2.36
N TYR A 138 11.00 -2.54 -1.75
CA TYR A 138 9.74 -2.23 -2.42
C TYR A 138 9.94 -1.29 -3.61
N TYR A 139 10.70 -0.21 -3.44
CA TYR A 139 11.02 0.72 -4.53
C TYR A 139 11.84 0.05 -5.63
N LYS A 140 12.74 -0.86 -5.30
CA LYS A 140 13.46 -1.65 -6.30
C LYS A 140 12.53 -2.58 -7.08
N LEU A 141 11.54 -3.17 -6.41
CA LEU A 141 10.56 -4.08 -7.03
C LEU A 141 9.52 -3.34 -7.86
N THR A 142 9.29 -2.05 -7.63
CA THR A 142 8.27 -1.24 -8.32
C THR A 142 8.85 -0.10 -9.18
N GLY A 143 10.17 0.08 -9.18
CA GLY A 143 10.84 1.25 -9.76
C GLY A 143 10.92 1.27 -11.29
N GLY A 144 10.66 0.15 -11.96
CA GLY A 144 10.59 0.06 -13.41
C GLY A 144 9.17 0.27 -13.94
N PHE A 145 9.04 0.98 -15.06
CA PHE A 145 7.74 1.31 -15.66
C PHE A 145 7.79 1.29 -17.20
N ILE A 146 6.63 1.38 -17.86
CA ILE A 146 6.52 1.32 -19.33
C ILE A 146 6.25 2.67 -20.01
N GLY A 147 5.92 3.72 -19.24
CA GLY A 147 5.66 5.06 -19.80
C GLY A 147 4.34 5.18 -20.58
N ALA A 148 3.33 4.41 -20.18
CA ALA A 148 1.97 4.50 -20.70
C ALA A 148 1.03 5.06 -19.61
N PHE A 149 0.11 5.93 -20.03
CA PHE A 149 -0.96 6.48 -19.21
C PHE A 149 -2.29 5.91 -19.67
N PHE A 150 -3.17 5.63 -18.72
CA PHE A 150 -4.50 5.09 -18.96
C PHE A 150 -5.44 5.61 -17.88
N LEU A 151 -6.73 5.71 -18.24
CA LEU A 151 -7.79 6.03 -17.31
C LEU A 151 -8.67 4.79 -17.08
N ALA A 152 -9.10 4.64 -15.84
CA ALA A 152 -10.11 3.68 -15.46
C ALA A 152 -11.48 4.21 -15.89
N GLY A 153 -12.25 3.42 -16.66
CA GLY A 153 -13.66 3.72 -16.89
C GLY A 153 -13.96 4.66 -18.05
N GLU A 154 -13.01 4.93 -18.94
CA GLU A 154 -13.26 5.71 -20.17
C GLU A 154 -13.74 4.88 -21.36
N GLY A 155 -13.57 3.56 -21.35
CA GLY A 155 -14.13 2.67 -22.37
C GLY A 155 -15.55 2.16 -22.04
N GLU A 156 -16.17 1.45 -22.98
CA GLU A 156 -17.44 0.77 -22.72
C GLU A 156 -17.24 -0.24 -21.56
N ASP A 157 -18.18 -0.33 -20.62
CA ASP A 157 -18.16 -1.31 -19.52
C ASP A 157 -16.95 -1.28 -18.55
N GLY A 158 -16.23 -0.16 -18.45
CA GLY A 158 -15.14 -0.02 -17.47
C GLY A 158 -13.78 -0.54 -17.95
N GLU A 159 -13.58 -0.57 -19.27
CA GLU A 159 -12.30 -0.90 -19.90
C GLU A 159 -11.16 0.02 -19.47
N ILE A 160 -9.93 -0.52 -19.49
CA ILE A 160 -8.70 0.23 -19.22
C ILE A 160 -8.07 0.59 -20.56
N VAL A 161 -8.21 1.86 -20.94
CA VAL A 161 -7.79 2.36 -22.25
C VAL A 161 -6.50 3.14 -22.11
N ILE A 162 -5.50 2.82 -22.94
CA ILE A 162 -4.29 3.63 -23.09
C ILE A 162 -4.69 4.98 -23.65
N GLU A 163 -4.48 6.04 -22.88
CA GLU A 163 -4.70 7.41 -23.33
C GLU A 163 -3.49 7.98 -24.06
N ALA A 164 -2.31 7.71 -23.52
CA ALA A 164 -1.06 8.27 -24.00
C ALA A 164 0.11 7.32 -23.77
N CYS A 165 1.07 7.38 -24.68
CA CYS A 165 2.38 6.78 -24.51
C CYS A 165 3.41 7.89 -24.63
N VAL A 166 4.34 7.96 -23.67
CA VAL A 166 5.40 8.96 -23.72
C VAL A 166 6.36 8.62 -24.85
N PRO A 167 6.60 9.53 -25.81
CA PRO A 167 7.50 9.26 -26.92
C PRO A 167 8.89 8.83 -26.47
N GLY A 168 9.40 7.73 -27.05
CA GLY A 168 10.71 7.18 -26.74
C GLY A 168 10.78 6.34 -25.45
N LEU A 169 9.71 6.22 -24.67
CA LEU A 169 9.63 5.29 -23.54
C LEU A 169 9.25 3.87 -23.99
N PRO A 170 9.38 2.85 -23.13
CA PRO A 170 9.21 1.45 -23.55
C PRO A 170 7.89 1.12 -24.24
N GLY A 171 6.77 1.65 -23.74
CA GLY A 171 5.45 1.42 -24.32
C GLY A 171 5.32 1.96 -25.75
N ASP A 172 5.77 3.19 -25.98
CA ASP A 172 5.84 3.79 -27.31
C ASP A 172 6.74 2.99 -28.26
N LYS A 173 7.94 2.61 -27.79
CA LYS A 173 8.89 1.78 -28.57
C LYS A 173 8.34 0.39 -28.90
N ALA A 174 7.50 -0.16 -28.03
CA ALA A 174 6.81 -1.43 -28.25
C ALA A 174 5.57 -1.30 -29.14
N GLY A 175 5.20 -0.07 -29.54
CA GLY A 175 4.11 0.20 -30.46
C GLY A 175 2.72 0.24 -29.80
N LEU A 176 2.66 0.46 -28.48
CA LEU A 176 1.41 0.85 -27.83
C LEU A 176 0.92 2.20 -28.38
N LYS A 177 -0.39 2.37 -28.45
CA LYS A 177 -1.03 3.55 -29.02
C LYS A 177 -2.20 4.01 -28.16
N PRO A 178 -2.51 5.32 -28.17
CA PRO A 178 -3.79 5.81 -27.67
C PRO A 178 -4.97 5.03 -28.28
N GLY A 179 -5.94 4.66 -27.46
CA GLY A 179 -7.10 3.85 -27.82
C GLY A 179 -6.88 2.33 -27.74
N ASP A 180 -5.69 1.86 -27.40
CA ASP A 180 -5.46 0.46 -27.08
C ASP A 180 -6.18 0.09 -25.77
N ILE A 181 -6.94 -1.00 -25.77
CA ILE A 181 -7.58 -1.52 -24.56
C ILE A 181 -6.69 -2.61 -23.96
N ILE A 182 -6.31 -2.47 -22.69
CA ILE A 182 -5.59 -3.51 -21.95
C ILE A 182 -6.58 -4.60 -21.53
N VAL A 183 -6.40 -5.81 -22.05
CA VAL A 183 -7.25 -6.97 -21.76
C VAL A 183 -6.64 -7.89 -20.69
N ALA A 184 -5.31 -8.01 -20.67
CA ALA A 184 -4.60 -8.79 -19.67
C ALA A 184 -3.17 -8.27 -19.43
N VAL A 185 -2.65 -8.53 -18.23
CA VAL A 185 -1.26 -8.26 -17.85
C VAL A 185 -0.62 -9.54 -17.32
N ASP A 186 0.47 -9.98 -17.95
CA ASP A 186 1.17 -11.24 -17.67
C ASP A 186 0.22 -12.47 -17.63
N GLY A 187 -0.81 -12.44 -18.48
CA GLY A 187 -1.79 -13.52 -18.61
C GLY A 187 -2.97 -13.46 -17.63
N ILE A 188 -2.96 -12.54 -16.66
CA ILE A 188 -4.10 -12.28 -15.79
C ILE A 188 -5.04 -11.29 -16.47
N ARG A 189 -6.29 -11.69 -16.69
CA ARG A 189 -7.27 -10.83 -17.36
C ARG A 189 -7.67 -9.68 -16.45
N VAL A 190 -7.89 -8.51 -17.03
CA VAL A 190 -8.31 -7.31 -16.29
C VAL A 190 -9.65 -7.53 -15.56
N GLU A 191 -10.52 -8.39 -16.10
CA GLU A 191 -11.78 -8.75 -15.44
C GLU A 191 -11.63 -9.57 -14.15
N GLU A 192 -10.50 -10.28 -13.99
CA GLU A 192 -10.15 -11.06 -12.78
C GLU A 192 -9.57 -10.17 -11.67
N MET A 193 -9.21 -8.92 -11.99
CA MET A 193 -8.70 -7.92 -11.05
C MET A 193 -9.91 -7.18 -10.46
N GLU A 194 -10.52 -7.74 -9.41
CA GLU A 194 -11.82 -7.34 -8.84
C GLU A 194 -11.85 -5.89 -8.32
N ASP A 195 -11.72 -5.69 -7.00
CA ASP A 195 -11.97 -4.41 -6.32
C ASP A 195 -10.99 -3.30 -6.70
N TYR A 196 -9.81 -3.66 -7.23
CA TYR A 196 -8.73 -2.71 -7.56
C TYR A 196 -8.33 -2.70 -9.02
N ARG A 197 -9.21 -3.14 -9.94
CA ARG A 197 -8.93 -3.34 -11.38
C ARG A 197 -7.88 -2.41 -11.99
N ALA A 198 -8.15 -1.10 -12.02
CA ALA A 198 -7.28 -0.13 -12.68
C ALA A 198 -5.95 0.07 -11.94
N SER A 199 -6.01 0.15 -10.62
CA SER A 199 -4.83 0.30 -9.77
C SER A 199 -3.95 -0.97 -9.84
N GLU A 200 -4.55 -2.16 -9.83
CA GLU A 200 -3.84 -3.42 -9.99
C GLU A 200 -3.18 -3.52 -11.37
N VAL A 201 -3.86 -3.12 -12.45
CA VAL A 201 -3.23 -2.99 -13.78
C VAL A 201 -2.00 -2.09 -13.68
N TYR A 202 -2.13 -0.91 -13.09
CA TYR A 202 -1.00 0.00 -12.88
C TYR A 202 0.16 -0.66 -12.14
N PHE A 203 -0.10 -1.30 -11.00
CA PHE A 203 0.95 -1.95 -10.21
C PHE A 203 1.59 -3.15 -10.92
N ARG A 204 0.84 -3.91 -11.72
CA ARG A 204 1.40 -5.00 -12.54
C ARG A 204 2.27 -4.49 -13.70
N LEU A 205 2.01 -3.28 -14.19
CA LEU A 205 2.89 -2.61 -15.17
C LEU A 205 4.21 -2.17 -14.54
N LEU A 206 4.24 -1.94 -13.23
CA LEU A 206 5.46 -1.73 -12.47
C LEU A 206 6.23 -3.03 -12.26
N GLY A 207 7.52 -2.92 -11.96
CA GLY A 207 8.39 -4.08 -11.74
C GLY A 207 9.86 -3.70 -11.69
N PRO A 208 10.80 -4.62 -11.42
CA PRO A 208 12.21 -4.31 -11.45
C PRO A 208 12.66 -3.82 -12.82
N VAL A 209 13.53 -2.83 -12.85
CA VAL A 209 14.09 -2.26 -14.08
C VAL A 209 14.75 -3.35 -14.94
N GLY A 210 14.49 -3.33 -16.25
CA GLY A 210 15.01 -4.29 -17.22
C GLY A 210 14.25 -5.61 -17.30
N THR A 211 13.28 -5.84 -16.42
CA THR A 211 12.34 -6.98 -16.54
C THR A 211 11.30 -6.71 -17.63
N LYS A 212 10.61 -7.77 -18.05
CA LYS A 212 9.56 -7.68 -19.06
C LYS A 212 8.18 -7.78 -18.44
N VAL A 213 7.22 -7.12 -19.06
CA VAL A 213 5.79 -7.30 -18.85
C VAL A 213 5.14 -7.62 -20.19
N LYS A 214 4.18 -8.53 -20.19
CA LYS A 214 3.40 -8.86 -21.38
C LYS A 214 1.99 -8.30 -21.24
N LEU A 215 1.58 -7.46 -22.17
CA LEU A 215 0.20 -6.98 -22.28
C LEU A 215 -0.52 -7.71 -23.38
N THR A 216 -1.75 -8.12 -23.13
CA THR A 216 -2.69 -8.50 -24.19
C THR A 216 -3.55 -7.28 -24.48
N ILE A 217 -3.47 -6.78 -25.70
CA ILE A 217 -4.13 -5.55 -26.15
C ILE A 217 -5.26 -5.90 -27.12
N ASN A 218 -6.39 -5.23 -27.00
CA ASN A 218 -7.41 -5.14 -28.05
C ASN A 218 -7.29 -3.78 -28.74
N ARG A 219 -7.01 -3.80 -30.05
CA ARG A 219 -6.97 -2.61 -30.91
C ARG A 219 -7.97 -2.78 -32.04
N ASN A 220 -9.08 -2.05 -31.99
CA ASN A 220 -10.13 -2.10 -33.02
C ASN A 220 -10.65 -3.53 -33.30
N GLY A 221 -10.76 -4.36 -32.27
CA GLY A 221 -11.22 -5.75 -32.36
C GLY A 221 -10.13 -6.79 -32.64
N GLU A 222 -8.90 -6.37 -32.95
CA GLU A 222 -7.75 -7.27 -33.07
C GLU A 222 -7.08 -7.44 -31.70
N VAL A 223 -6.97 -8.69 -31.23
CA VAL A 223 -6.34 -9.03 -29.94
C VAL A 223 -4.96 -9.60 -30.17
N PHE A 224 -3.93 -9.00 -29.57
CA PHE A 224 -2.54 -9.44 -29.70
C PHE A 224 -1.72 -9.13 -28.45
N ASP A 225 -0.59 -9.83 -28.30
CA ASP A 225 0.34 -9.63 -27.19
C ASP A 225 1.44 -8.61 -27.55
N VAL A 226 1.82 -7.78 -26.59
CA VAL A 226 2.94 -6.84 -26.65
C VAL A 226 3.85 -7.09 -25.45
N GLU A 227 5.11 -7.44 -25.71
CA GLU A 227 6.12 -7.61 -24.66
C GLU A 227 6.95 -6.33 -24.52
N ILE A 228 7.02 -5.79 -23.31
CA ILE A 228 7.62 -4.48 -23.03
C ILE A 228 8.66 -4.62 -21.92
N VAL A 229 9.84 -4.03 -22.11
CA VAL A 229 10.91 -4.01 -21.10
C VAL A 229 10.77 -2.75 -20.23
N ARG A 230 10.62 -2.92 -18.93
CA ARG A 230 10.49 -1.81 -17.97
C ARG A 230 11.77 -0.98 -17.90
N ALA A 231 11.65 0.34 -17.98
CA ALA A 231 12.75 1.28 -17.83
C ALA A 231 12.74 1.91 -16.43
N ALA A 232 13.89 2.42 -15.96
CA ALA A 232 13.96 3.20 -14.73
C ALA A 232 13.25 4.54 -14.89
N ARG A 233 12.55 4.97 -13.84
CA ARG A 233 11.92 6.31 -13.71
C ARG A 233 12.89 7.45 -14.02
#